data_AF-A0A7Y0KLK6-F1
#
_entry.id   AF-A0A7Y0KLK6-F1
#
_cell.length_a   1.000
_cell.length_b   1.000
_cell.length_c   1.000
_cell.angle_alpha   90.00
_cell.angle_beta   90.00
_cell.angle_gamma   90.00
#
_symmetry.space_group_name_H-M   'P 1'
#
loop_
_entity.id
_entity.type
_entity.pdbx_description
1 polymer ?
#
loop_
_entity_poly.entity_id
_entity_poly.type
_entity_poly.pdbx_seq_one_letter_code
_entity_poly.pdbx_strand_id
1 'polypeptide(L)'
;MSLRDWWRRTRPADPEFVAALARRWAELPEVVRTPAQVIGRHAVGCEGTHGVFPRCNLSCAPCYHSRDANRVRVDGGHTVREVDAQMALLRERRGPVAHAQLIGGEVTLLDPDDHAAALLAMRAHGREPMSMTHGDMDDDYLERLALGPDGRRRLHRISFAGHFDSLMTGRRGIPRPPDEASLNPYRRAFVARFARLRREHGVRYFVAHTMTVSPTNLGEVAQVAHDAGRMGFGMLAFQPAAFVGDHRRWHEPYRAMTDDDVWAEIGRGIGARLDHTVVQHGDLRCNRAAYGFWVGERWHPVADGDDPRDVAARDAFLGWFGPVNFTGSPAPVLVAKIARVVARHPRAVPITLGWARRRVRAAGLRAVLRRGVRPMSVVMHSFMDAADVAPAWAATQRGEVADDAAVRATQERLAACHYTMAHPATGELVPACVQHAVLDPGENAALRRLLPIAEVRR
;
A
#
# COMPACT_ATOMS: atom_id res chain seq x y z
N MET A 1 -14.25 -30.95 -8.49
CA MET A 1 -14.90 -29.75 -7.90
C MET A 1 -16.40 -29.98 -7.95
N SER A 2 -17.11 -29.88 -6.83
CA SER A 2 -18.56 -30.13 -6.81
C SER A 2 -19.34 -28.94 -7.41
N LEU A 3 -20.58 -29.18 -7.85
CA LEU A 3 -21.52 -28.12 -8.28
C LEU A 3 -21.76 -27.08 -7.17
N ARG A 4 -21.80 -27.53 -5.90
CA ARG A 4 -21.95 -26.64 -4.73
C ARG A 4 -20.73 -25.74 -4.54
N ASP A 5 -19.52 -26.25 -4.72
CA ASP A 5 -18.29 -25.46 -4.64
C ASP A 5 -18.22 -24.44 -5.76
N TRP A 6 -18.58 -24.85 -6.98
CA TRP A 6 -18.66 -23.93 -8.12
C TRP A 6 -19.67 -22.81 -7.86
N TRP A 7 -20.88 -23.15 -7.39
CA TRP A 7 -21.91 -22.17 -7.07
C TRP A 7 -21.45 -21.15 -6.02
N ARG A 8 -20.79 -21.64 -4.96
CA ARG A 8 -20.22 -20.81 -3.89
C ARG A 8 -19.14 -19.87 -4.42
N ARG A 9 -18.16 -20.39 -5.16
CA ARG A 9 -17.04 -19.62 -5.72
C ARG A 9 -17.48 -18.57 -6.72
N THR A 10 -18.57 -18.83 -7.46
CA THR A 10 -19.12 -17.92 -8.46
C THR A 10 -20.14 -16.93 -7.88
N ARG A 11 -20.41 -16.93 -6.56
CA ARG A 11 -21.20 -15.85 -5.94
C ARG A 11 -20.47 -14.51 -6.17
N PRO A 12 -21.17 -13.44 -6.59
CA PRO A 12 -20.53 -12.14 -6.83
C PRO A 12 -19.68 -11.68 -5.65
N ALA A 13 -20.23 -11.81 -4.45
CA ALA A 13 -19.61 -11.41 -3.20
C ALA A 13 -19.60 -12.57 -2.20
N ASP A 14 -18.54 -12.64 -1.41
CA ASP A 14 -18.48 -13.50 -0.23
C ASP A 14 -19.33 -12.85 0.87
N PRO A 15 -20.31 -13.57 1.48
CA PRO A 15 -21.12 -13.03 2.57
C PRO A 15 -20.28 -12.50 3.74
N GLU A 16 -19.16 -13.13 4.04
CA GLU A 16 -18.28 -12.71 5.12
C GLU A 16 -17.57 -11.40 4.78
N PHE A 17 -17.15 -11.23 3.51
CA PHE A 17 -16.58 -9.97 3.04
C PHE A 17 -17.61 -8.84 3.04
N VAL A 18 -18.86 -9.11 2.63
CA VAL A 18 -19.95 -8.14 2.70
C VAL A 18 -20.20 -7.68 4.14
N ALA A 19 -20.22 -8.61 5.10
CA ALA A 19 -20.37 -8.27 6.51
C ALA A 19 -19.19 -7.43 7.03
N ALA A 20 -17.96 -7.77 6.63
CA ALA A 20 -16.77 -7.00 7.02
C ALA A 20 -16.77 -5.58 6.43
N LEU A 21 -17.20 -5.42 5.17
CA LEU A 21 -17.39 -4.12 4.53
C LEU A 21 -18.43 -3.28 5.28
N ALA A 22 -19.59 -3.86 5.61
CA ALA A 22 -20.65 -3.17 6.34
C ALA A 22 -20.19 -2.72 7.74
N ARG A 23 -19.48 -3.58 8.48
CA ARG A 23 -18.88 -3.20 9.77
C ARG A 23 -17.90 -2.05 9.62
N ARG A 24 -16.98 -2.15 8.65
CA ARG A 24 -16.01 -1.08 8.42
C ARG A 24 -16.68 0.23 8.04
N TRP A 25 -17.73 0.21 7.22
CA TRP A 25 -18.51 1.42 6.90
C TRP A 25 -19.10 2.08 8.15
N ALA A 26 -19.68 1.28 9.06
CA ALA A 26 -20.27 1.79 10.30
C ALA A 26 -19.22 2.39 11.26
N GLU A 27 -18.00 1.86 11.26
CA GLU A 27 -16.86 2.37 12.05
C GLU A 27 -16.32 3.72 11.53
N LEU A 28 -16.59 4.09 10.28
CA LEU A 28 -16.07 5.34 9.71
C LEU A 28 -16.76 6.56 10.34
N PRO A 29 -16.04 7.67 10.58
CA PRO A 29 -16.64 8.96 10.88
C PRO A 29 -17.59 9.43 9.77
N GLU A 30 -18.64 10.16 10.12
CA GLU A 30 -19.64 10.64 9.15
C GLU A 30 -19.01 11.50 8.04
N VAL A 31 -18.02 12.34 8.40
CA VAL A 31 -17.34 13.25 7.47
C VAL A 31 -16.64 12.52 6.31
N VAL A 32 -16.29 11.24 6.45
CA VAL A 32 -15.63 10.45 5.40
C VAL A 32 -16.56 9.44 4.71
N ARG A 33 -17.83 9.35 5.11
CA ARG A 33 -18.84 8.45 4.51
C ARG A 33 -19.43 9.04 3.23
N THR A 34 -18.57 9.36 2.27
CA THR A 34 -18.96 9.97 1.01
C THR A 34 -19.34 8.93 -0.05
N PRO A 35 -20.07 9.31 -1.12
CA PRO A 35 -20.27 8.45 -2.29
C PRO A 35 -18.96 8.03 -3.00
N ALA A 36 -17.84 8.69 -2.73
CA ALA A 36 -16.54 8.35 -3.30
C ALA A 36 -15.72 7.39 -2.43
N GLN A 37 -16.13 7.16 -1.18
CA GLN A 37 -15.40 6.35 -0.22
C GLN A 37 -15.37 4.87 -0.64
N VAL A 38 -14.16 4.31 -0.67
CA VAL A 38 -13.89 2.90 -0.99
C VAL A 38 -13.97 2.03 0.25
N ILE A 39 -13.56 2.55 1.40
CA ILE A 39 -13.58 1.81 2.66
C ILE A 39 -15.04 1.47 3.02
N GLY A 40 -15.30 0.20 3.29
CA GLY A 40 -16.64 -0.32 3.59
C GLY A 40 -17.54 -0.53 2.37
N ARG A 41 -17.04 -0.26 1.15
CA ARG A 41 -17.79 -0.47 -0.11
C ARG A 41 -17.09 -1.39 -1.10
N HIS A 42 -15.76 -1.31 -1.16
CA HIS A 42 -14.92 -2.17 -2.01
C HIS A 42 -13.68 -2.71 -1.30
N ALA A 43 -13.22 -2.03 -0.24
CA ALA A 43 -12.12 -2.50 0.60
C ALA A 43 -12.45 -2.31 2.08
N VAL A 44 -11.85 -3.14 2.94
CA VAL A 44 -11.90 -2.96 4.41
C VAL A 44 -10.77 -2.04 4.92
N GLY A 45 -9.81 -1.72 4.05
CA GLY A 45 -8.55 -1.06 4.37
C GLY A 45 -7.38 -1.80 3.74
N CYS A 46 -6.18 -1.28 3.97
CA CYS A 46 -4.91 -1.97 3.84
C CYS A 46 -4.43 -2.36 5.26
N GLU A 47 -3.63 -3.40 5.37
CA GLU A 47 -3.17 -3.95 6.64
C GLU A 47 -1.63 -3.99 6.68
N GLY A 48 -1.02 -3.83 7.83
CA GLY A 48 0.44 -3.86 7.99
C GLY A 48 0.87 -4.77 9.13
N THR A 49 2.08 -5.31 9.04
CA THR A 49 2.72 -6.00 10.16
C THR A 49 3.37 -5.00 11.11
N HIS A 50 3.49 -5.35 12.39
CA HIS A 50 4.32 -4.62 13.37
C HIS A 50 5.17 -5.59 14.20
N GLY A 51 6.26 -5.13 14.80
CA GLY A 51 7.08 -5.94 15.71
C GLY A 51 7.74 -7.21 15.14
N VAL A 52 7.76 -7.38 13.81
CA VAL A 52 8.28 -8.59 13.15
C VAL A 52 9.79 -8.54 12.91
N PHE A 53 10.31 -7.44 12.35
CA PHE A 53 11.75 -7.23 12.11
C PHE A 53 12.04 -5.72 11.95
N PRO A 54 12.28 -4.94 13.01
CA PRO A 54 12.37 -3.48 12.86
C PRO A 54 13.72 -2.98 12.31
N ARG A 55 14.71 -3.87 12.14
CA ARG A 55 16.06 -3.51 11.71
C ARG A 55 16.13 -3.20 10.22
N CYS A 56 16.86 -2.14 9.87
CA CYS A 56 17.25 -1.75 8.53
C CYS A 56 18.77 -1.58 8.46
N ASN A 57 19.38 -1.82 7.30
CA ASN A 57 20.79 -1.60 7.00
C ASN A 57 21.05 -0.27 6.27
N LEU A 58 20.01 0.52 5.96
CA LEU A 58 20.11 1.91 5.53
C LEU A 58 19.71 2.88 6.65
N SER A 59 20.05 4.16 6.47
CA SER A 59 19.66 5.23 7.38
C SER A 59 18.97 6.36 6.63
N CYS A 60 17.71 6.63 6.99
CA CYS A 60 16.92 7.73 6.43
C CYS A 60 16.85 8.90 7.41
N ALA A 61 16.82 10.14 6.91
CA ALA A 61 16.57 11.31 7.77
C ALA A 61 15.15 11.25 8.40
N PRO A 62 14.03 11.22 7.64
CA PRO A 62 12.69 11.05 8.20
C PRO A 62 12.34 9.57 8.46
N CYS A 63 13.12 8.87 9.29
CA CYS A 63 12.81 7.47 9.62
C CYS A 63 11.67 7.38 10.64
N TYR A 64 10.56 6.72 10.27
CA TYR A 64 9.42 6.50 11.18
C TYR A 64 9.70 5.49 12.29
N HIS A 65 10.81 4.77 12.24
CA HIS A 65 11.18 3.87 13.31
C HIS A 65 11.74 4.59 14.53
N SER A 66 11.45 4.00 15.69
CA SER A 66 12.06 4.40 16.95
C SER A 66 13.57 4.14 16.99
N ARG A 67 14.24 4.77 17.96
CA ARG A 67 15.68 4.65 18.21
C ARG A 67 16.19 3.21 18.34
N ASP A 68 15.39 2.30 18.90
CA ASP A 68 15.83 0.94 19.20
C ASP A 68 15.60 -0.05 18.04
N ALA A 69 14.91 0.35 16.98
CA ALA A 69 14.59 -0.51 15.84
C ALA A 69 15.82 -1.21 15.23
N ASN A 70 16.91 -0.47 15.02
CA ASN A 70 18.17 -1.02 14.46
C ASN A 70 19.01 -1.83 15.44
N ARG A 71 18.53 -2.05 16.67
CA ARG A 71 19.20 -2.85 17.72
C ARG A 71 18.53 -4.21 17.94
N VAL A 72 17.49 -4.52 17.17
CA VAL A 72 16.80 -5.81 17.21
C VAL A 72 17.41 -6.72 16.15
N ARG A 73 17.69 -7.97 16.52
CA ARG A 73 18.14 -8.99 15.57
C ARG A 73 17.00 -9.38 14.64
N VAL A 74 17.30 -9.54 13.36
CA VAL A 74 16.35 -10.13 12.41
C VAL A 74 16.29 -11.64 12.69
N ASP A 75 15.08 -12.13 12.96
CA ASP A 75 14.82 -13.53 13.29
C ASP A 75 13.62 -14.02 12.46
N GLY A 76 13.86 -14.99 11.57
CA GLY A 76 12.85 -15.50 10.66
C GLY A 76 11.76 -16.30 11.36
N GLY A 77 12.14 -17.14 12.33
CA GLY A 77 11.18 -17.92 13.12
C GLY A 77 10.21 -17.04 13.91
N HIS A 78 10.72 -15.97 14.55
CA HIS A 78 9.91 -14.92 15.16
C HIS A 78 9.01 -14.24 14.14
N THR A 79 9.59 -13.79 13.03
CA THR A 79 8.85 -13.11 11.96
C THR A 79 7.65 -13.93 11.49
N VAL A 80 7.85 -15.20 11.13
CA VAL A 80 6.78 -16.06 10.61
C VAL A 80 5.68 -16.27 11.65
N ARG A 81 6.03 -16.49 12.92
CA ARG A 81 5.03 -16.66 14.00
C ARG A 81 4.19 -15.41 14.23
N GLU A 82 4.83 -14.25 14.33
CA GLU A 82 4.14 -12.98 14.56
C GLU A 82 3.29 -12.57 13.34
N VAL A 83 3.80 -12.78 12.12
CA VAL A 83 3.01 -12.58 10.90
C VAL A 83 1.76 -13.47 10.92
N ASP A 84 1.90 -14.76 11.22
CA ASP A 84 0.75 -15.69 11.26
C ASP A 84 -0.31 -15.24 12.27
N ALA A 85 0.12 -14.89 13.50
CA ALA A 85 -0.78 -14.43 14.56
C ALA A 85 -1.52 -13.13 14.20
N GLN A 86 -0.80 -12.15 13.64
CA GLN A 86 -1.40 -10.88 13.20
C GLN A 86 -2.40 -11.11 12.06
N MET A 87 -2.05 -11.94 11.08
CA MET A 87 -2.92 -12.24 9.94
C MET A 87 -4.17 -13.02 10.35
N ALA A 88 -4.07 -13.90 11.36
CA ALA A 88 -5.21 -14.60 11.94
C ALA A 88 -6.20 -13.61 12.59
N LEU A 89 -5.72 -12.66 13.40
CA LEU A 89 -6.58 -11.63 13.99
C LEU A 89 -7.20 -10.73 12.92
N LEU A 90 -6.44 -10.32 11.91
CA LEU A 90 -6.96 -9.55 10.79
C LEU A 90 -8.06 -10.34 10.05
N ARG A 91 -7.88 -11.65 9.84
CA ARG A 91 -8.87 -12.53 9.19
C ARG A 91 -10.18 -12.56 9.94
N GLU A 92 -10.12 -12.62 11.27
CA GLU A 92 -11.27 -12.57 12.14
C GLU A 92 -11.99 -11.21 12.06
N ARG A 93 -11.24 -10.10 12.23
CA ARG A 93 -11.83 -8.77 12.36
C ARG A 93 -12.25 -8.14 11.02
N ARG A 94 -11.38 -8.24 10.01
CA ARG A 94 -11.51 -7.60 8.69
C ARG A 94 -12.01 -8.54 7.59
N GLY A 95 -12.25 -9.81 7.92
CA GLY A 95 -12.86 -10.77 7.01
C GLY A 95 -11.86 -11.44 6.05
N PRO A 96 -12.37 -12.04 4.95
CA PRO A 96 -11.65 -13.09 4.23
C PRO A 96 -10.58 -12.60 3.28
N VAL A 97 -10.61 -11.33 2.88
CA VAL A 97 -9.71 -10.80 1.86
C VAL A 97 -9.35 -9.36 2.17
N ALA A 98 -8.05 -9.05 2.05
CA ALA A 98 -7.49 -7.71 2.13
C ALA A 98 -6.13 -7.68 1.43
N HIS A 99 -5.56 -6.48 1.27
CA HIS A 99 -4.14 -6.34 0.97
C HIS A 99 -3.40 -6.13 2.29
N ALA A 100 -2.24 -6.74 2.43
CA ALA A 100 -1.39 -6.51 3.59
C ALA A 100 0.06 -6.30 3.18
N GLN A 101 0.74 -5.37 3.84
CA GLN A 101 2.15 -5.14 3.65
C GLN A 101 2.97 -5.84 4.73
N LEU A 102 4.01 -6.55 4.29
CA LEU A 102 5.05 -7.07 5.17
C LEU A 102 6.06 -5.95 5.39
N ILE A 103 5.92 -5.26 6.52
CA ILE A 103 6.69 -4.09 6.92
C ILE A 103 7.33 -4.25 8.30
N GLY A 104 8.32 -3.42 8.54
CA GLY A 104 9.23 -3.41 9.67
C GLY A 104 10.35 -2.49 9.22
N GLY A 105 11.60 -2.89 9.40
CA GLY A 105 12.75 -2.26 8.75
C GLY A 105 12.94 -2.77 7.32
N GLU A 106 14.06 -3.43 7.05
CA GLU A 106 14.37 -3.97 5.72
C GLU A 106 13.99 -5.46 5.62
N VAL A 107 12.96 -5.75 4.82
CA VAL A 107 12.48 -7.13 4.62
C VAL A 107 13.53 -8.05 3.98
N THR A 108 14.43 -7.52 3.15
CA THR A 108 15.46 -8.33 2.49
C THR A 108 16.62 -8.74 3.40
N LEU A 109 16.59 -8.33 4.68
CA LEU A 109 17.47 -8.88 5.71
C LEU A 109 16.99 -10.24 6.25
N LEU A 110 15.73 -10.63 6.00
CA LEU A 110 15.25 -11.99 6.27
C LEU A 110 15.91 -12.97 5.30
N ASP A 111 16.18 -14.20 5.74
CA ASP A 111 16.52 -15.26 4.79
C ASP A 111 15.36 -15.43 3.77
N PRO A 112 15.64 -15.65 2.47
CA PRO A 112 14.60 -15.84 1.47
C PRO A 112 13.56 -16.91 1.80
N ASP A 113 13.93 -17.97 2.52
CA ASP A 113 13.00 -19.03 2.93
C ASP A 113 12.01 -18.54 3.98
N ASP A 114 12.48 -17.80 4.99
CA ASP A 114 11.64 -17.21 6.02
C ASP A 114 10.71 -16.12 5.45
N HIS A 115 11.23 -15.32 4.51
CA HIS A 115 10.43 -14.35 3.79
C HIS A 115 9.35 -15.04 2.95
N ALA A 116 9.68 -16.11 2.23
CA ALA A 116 8.68 -16.90 1.49
C ALA A 116 7.61 -17.48 2.43
N ALA A 117 8.01 -18.01 3.59
CA ALA A 117 7.12 -18.55 4.60
C ALA A 117 6.16 -17.47 5.15
N ALA A 118 6.65 -16.27 5.44
CA ALA A 118 5.82 -15.15 5.88
C ALA A 118 4.78 -14.76 4.81
N LEU A 119 5.17 -14.66 3.53
CA LEU A 119 4.23 -14.36 2.44
C LEU A 119 3.19 -15.47 2.23
N LEU A 120 3.57 -16.73 2.44
CA LEU A 120 2.65 -17.86 2.39
C LEU A 120 1.66 -17.84 3.57
N ALA A 121 2.11 -17.50 4.78
CA ALA A 121 1.25 -17.33 5.94
C ALA A 121 0.20 -16.22 5.70
N MET A 122 0.62 -15.05 5.21
CA MET A 122 -0.31 -13.98 4.83
C MET A 122 -1.38 -14.45 3.83
N ARG A 123 -0.97 -15.21 2.81
CA ARG A 123 -1.90 -15.78 1.82
C ARG A 123 -2.82 -16.84 2.37
N ALA A 124 -2.36 -17.66 3.31
CA ALA A 124 -3.19 -18.67 3.98
C ALA A 124 -4.37 -18.00 4.71
N HIS A 125 -4.15 -16.80 5.24
CA HIS A 125 -5.18 -15.95 5.83
C HIS A 125 -5.90 -15.04 4.83
N GLY A 126 -5.72 -15.24 3.52
CA GLY A 126 -6.45 -14.51 2.48
C GLY A 126 -5.95 -13.09 2.19
N ARG A 127 -4.76 -12.72 2.66
CA ARG A 127 -4.14 -11.43 2.32
C ARG A 127 -3.36 -11.55 1.03
N GLU A 128 -3.50 -10.57 0.14
CA GLU A 128 -2.55 -10.39 -0.95
C GLU A 128 -1.35 -9.60 -0.42
N PRO A 129 -0.16 -10.22 -0.28
CA PRO A 129 0.95 -9.61 0.40
C PRO A 129 1.76 -8.68 -0.51
N MET A 130 2.34 -7.63 0.07
CA MET A 130 3.34 -6.78 -0.55
C MET A 130 4.51 -6.53 0.41
N SER A 131 5.71 -6.87 0.01
CA SER A 131 6.92 -6.66 0.83
C SER A 131 7.45 -5.25 0.66
N MET A 132 7.84 -4.60 1.75
CA MET A 132 8.44 -3.27 1.72
C MET A 132 9.96 -3.35 1.86
N THR A 133 10.70 -2.75 0.92
CA THR A 133 12.16 -2.78 0.87
C THR A 133 12.71 -1.42 0.47
N HIS A 134 13.92 -1.07 0.88
CA HIS A 134 14.66 0.04 0.27
C HIS A 134 15.19 -0.29 -1.13
N GLY A 135 14.99 -1.51 -1.64
CA GLY A 135 15.28 -1.89 -3.03
C GLY A 135 16.75 -2.20 -3.33
N ASP A 136 17.60 -2.28 -2.32
CA ASP A 136 19.00 -2.69 -2.47
C ASP A 136 19.13 -4.17 -2.12
N MET A 137 18.82 -5.00 -3.11
CA MET A 137 18.71 -6.46 -3.02
C MET A 137 19.32 -7.11 -4.26
N ASP A 138 19.74 -8.36 -4.14
CA ASP A 138 20.42 -9.09 -5.22
C ASP A 138 19.46 -9.99 -6.02
N ASP A 139 19.93 -10.44 -7.19
CA ASP A 139 19.19 -11.35 -8.08
C ASP A 139 18.92 -12.69 -7.39
N ASP A 140 19.96 -13.25 -6.79
CA ASP A 140 19.93 -14.51 -6.04
C ASP A 140 18.88 -14.48 -4.93
N TYR A 141 18.78 -13.37 -4.18
CA TYR A 141 17.77 -13.22 -3.14
C TYR A 141 16.35 -13.40 -3.69
N LEU A 142 16.06 -12.75 -4.83
CA LEU A 142 14.73 -12.77 -5.43
C LEU A 142 14.38 -14.13 -6.03
N GLU A 143 15.36 -14.79 -6.66
CA GLU A 143 15.21 -16.14 -7.21
C GLU A 143 14.97 -17.14 -6.09
N ARG A 144 15.82 -17.13 -5.05
CA ARG A 144 15.62 -17.93 -3.86
C ARG A 144 14.24 -17.66 -3.28
N LEU A 145 13.84 -16.41 -3.04
CA LEU A 145 12.51 -16.10 -2.50
C LEU A 145 11.37 -16.76 -3.30
N ALA A 146 11.42 -16.69 -4.62
CA ALA A 146 10.34 -17.15 -5.48
C ALA A 146 10.33 -18.67 -5.75
N LEU A 147 11.49 -19.33 -5.68
CA LEU A 147 11.71 -20.72 -6.07
C LEU A 147 12.03 -21.61 -4.86
N GLY A 148 11.54 -22.85 -4.89
CA GLY A 148 11.93 -23.88 -3.93
C GLY A 148 13.31 -24.48 -4.26
N PRO A 149 13.86 -25.33 -3.38
CA PRO A 149 15.14 -26.02 -3.62
C PRO A 149 15.15 -26.90 -4.88
N ASP A 150 13.98 -27.30 -5.38
CA ASP A 150 13.78 -28.07 -6.61
C ASP A 150 13.66 -27.19 -7.87
N GLY A 151 13.88 -25.87 -7.75
CA GLY A 151 13.74 -24.90 -8.83
C GLY A 151 12.28 -24.61 -9.23
N ARG A 152 11.29 -25.21 -8.57
CA ARG A 152 9.88 -24.94 -8.86
C ARG A 152 9.42 -23.68 -8.13
N ARG A 153 8.47 -22.97 -8.73
CA ARG A 153 7.86 -21.80 -8.08
C ARG A 153 7.14 -22.20 -6.79
N ARG A 154 7.58 -21.66 -5.66
CA ARG A 154 6.81 -21.66 -4.40
C ARG A 154 5.88 -20.44 -4.30
N LEU A 155 6.19 -19.35 -5.01
CA LEU A 155 5.35 -18.17 -5.11
C LEU A 155 4.97 -17.92 -6.58
N HIS A 156 3.67 -17.99 -6.91
CA HIS A 156 3.18 -17.69 -8.27
C HIS A 156 3.11 -16.20 -8.60
N ARG A 157 3.10 -15.38 -7.56
CA ARG A 157 3.11 -13.92 -7.63
C ARG A 157 3.97 -13.40 -6.48
N ILE A 158 4.66 -12.29 -6.69
CA ILE A 158 5.29 -11.51 -5.61
C ILE A 158 4.99 -10.03 -5.83
N SER A 159 4.77 -9.29 -4.76
CA SER A 159 4.53 -7.85 -4.84
C SER A 159 5.51 -7.13 -3.93
N PHE A 160 6.13 -6.06 -4.42
CA PHE A 160 7.08 -5.27 -3.66
C PHE A 160 6.80 -3.78 -3.79
N ALA A 161 7.02 -3.03 -2.71
CA ALA A 161 7.20 -1.58 -2.75
C ALA A 161 8.68 -1.28 -2.49
N GLY A 162 9.32 -0.55 -3.41
CA GLY A 162 10.72 -0.16 -3.30
C GLY A 162 10.86 1.31 -2.91
N HIS A 163 11.56 1.58 -1.80
CA HIS A 163 11.82 2.93 -1.29
C HIS A 163 13.04 3.53 -1.97
N PHE A 164 12.84 4.64 -2.67
CA PHE A 164 13.92 5.38 -3.31
C PHE A 164 13.69 6.89 -3.12
N ASP A 165 14.47 7.49 -2.23
CA ASP A 165 14.61 8.93 -2.07
C ASP A 165 16.05 9.30 -1.67
N SER A 166 16.41 10.55 -1.93
CA SER A 166 17.74 11.10 -1.64
C SER A 166 18.04 11.24 -0.15
N LEU A 167 17.04 11.09 0.73
CA LEU A 167 17.18 11.17 2.18
C LEU A 167 17.66 9.84 2.79
N MET A 168 17.76 8.78 1.98
CA MET A 168 18.30 7.48 2.38
C MET A 168 19.80 7.38 2.13
N THR A 169 20.55 7.01 3.16
CA THR A 169 22.00 6.79 3.10
C THR A 169 22.38 5.33 3.31
N GLY A 170 23.47 4.90 2.67
CA GLY A 170 24.05 3.56 2.78
C GLY A 170 23.81 2.62 1.59
N ARG A 171 23.06 3.06 0.56
CA ARG A 171 22.77 2.24 -0.63
C ARG A 171 24.06 1.83 -1.35
N ARG A 172 24.21 0.55 -1.70
CA ARG A 172 25.36 0.06 -2.46
C ARG A 172 25.49 0.81 -3.78
N GLY A 173 26.71 1.26 -4.09
CA GLY A 173 27.02 2.05 -5.29
C GLY A 173 26.67 3.55 -5.21
N ILE A 174 25.81 3.97 -4.27
CA ILE A 174 25.51 5.39 -4.04
C ILE A 174 25.20 5.66 -2.55
N PRO A 175 26.22 5.63 -1.66
CA PRO A 175 25.97 5.71 -0.21
C PRO A 175 25.31 7.02 0.24
N ARG A 176 25.50 8.10 -0.51
CA ARG A 176 24.87 9.41 -0.29
C ARG A 176 24.39 9.96 -1.64
N PRO A 177 23.16 9.63 -2.07
CA PRO A 177 22.61 10.19 -3.30
C PRO A 177 22.56 11.72 -3.21
N PRO A 178 23.12 12.47 -4.17
CA PRO A 178 23.11 13.94 -4.13
C PRO A 178 21.73 14.53 -4.47
N ASP A 179 20.92 13.78 -5.23
CA ASP A 179 19.64 14.21 -5.77
C ASP A 179 18.77 12.99 -6.10
N GLU A 180 17.50 13.20 -6.41
CA GLU A 180 16.57 12.12 -6.76
C GLU A 180 16.89 11.49 -8.11
N ALA A 181 17.40 12.27 -9.08
CA ALA A 181 17.72 11.77 -10.42
C ALA A 181 18.83 10.70 -10.40
N SER A 182 19.79 10.81 -9.48
CA SER A 182 20.89 9.87 -9.27
C SER A 182 20.42 8.47 -8.87
N LEU A 183 19.19 8.35 -8.35
CA LEU A 183 18.57 7.08 -7.97
C LEU A 183 17.85 6.39 -9.14
N ASN A 184 17.69 7.05 -10.30
CA ASN A 184 16.99 6.49 -11.45
C ASN A 184 17.61 5.19 -12.01
N PRO A 185 18.95 5.02 -12.09
CA PRO A 185 19.55 3.73 -12.44
C PRO A 185 19.12 2.59 -11.50
N TYR A 186 19.00 2.87 -10.20
CA TYR A 186 18.58 1.90 -9.18
C TYR A 186 17.09 1.57 -9.28
N ARG A 187 16.24 2.57 -9.51
CA ARG A 187 14.81 2.37 -9.79
C ARG A 187 14.59 1.47 -11.02
N ARG A 188 15.34 1.71 -12.10
CA ARG A 188 15.30 0.88 -13.32
C ARG A 188 15.79 -0.55 -13.05
N ALA A 189 16.92 -0.70 -12.37
CA ALA A 189 17.47 -2.01 -12.02
C ALA A 189 16.48 -2.83 -11.18
N PHE A 190 15.83 -2.19 -10.21
CA PHE A 190 14.80 -2.81 -9.39
C PHE A 190 13.66 -3.37 -10.25
N VAL A 191 13.05 -2.57 -11.12
CA VAL A 191 11.97 -3.07 -12.00
C VAL A 191 12.45 -4.16 -12.96
N ALA A 192 13.65 -3.99 -13.53
CA ALA A 192 14.24 -4.96 -14.45
C ALA A 192 14.44 -6.33 -13.80
N ARG A 193 14.79 -6.38 -12.50
CA ARG A 193 14.98 -7.60 -11.72
C ARG A 193 13.70 -8.45 -11.65
N PHE A 194 12.55 -7.82 -11.38
CA PHE A 194 11.25 -8.52 -11.41
C PHE A 194 10.81 -8.91 -12.82
N ALA A 195 11.07 -8.05 -13.82
CA ALA A 195 10.82 -8.38 -15.21
C ALA A 195 11.61 -9.61 -15.67
N ARG A 196 12.86 -9.74 -15.22
CA ARG A 196 13.71 -10.89 -15.47
C ARG A 196 13.17 -12.15 -14.79
N LEU A 197 12.82 -12.09 -13.51
CA LEU A 197 12.20 -13.20 -12.77
C LEU A 197 10.95 -13.74 -13.48
N ARG A 198 10.10 -12.85 -14.02
CA ARG A 198 8.93 -13.25 -14.80
C ARG A 198 9.30 -13.94 -16.10
N ARG A 199 10.28 -13.41 -16.84
CA ARG A 199 10.72 -14.00 -18.12
C ARG A 199 11.33 -15.38 -17.92
N GLU A 200 12.19 -15.54 -16.93
CA GLU A 200 12.98 -16.76 -16.73
C GLU A 200 12.21 -17.84 -15.98
N HIS A 201 11.36 -17.47 -15.03
CA HIS A 201 10.68 -18.43 -14.16
C HIS A 201 9.15 -18.35 -14.22
N GLY A 202 8.58 -17.40 -14.97
CA GLY A 202 7.12 -17.23 -15.08
C GLY A 202 6.44 -16.73 -13.80
N VAL A 203 7.20 -16.18 -12.85
CA VAL A 203 6.66 -15.59 -11.61
C VAL A 203 6.01 -14.24 -11.93
N ARG A 204 4.73 -14.09 -11.62
CA ARG A 204 4.06 -12.79 -11.82
C ARG A 204 4.51 -11.80 -10.77
N TYR A 205 4.47 -10.51 -11.07
CA TYR A 205 4.84 -9.51 -10.09
C TYR A 205 4.00 -8.25 -10.17
N PHE A 206 4.03 -7.50 -9.07
CA PHE A 206 3.60 -6.11 -8.99
C PHE A 206 4.68 -5.33 -8.24
N VAL A 207 5.10 -4.19 -8.79
CA VAL A 207 6.09 -3.32 -8.14
C VAL A 207 5.53 -1.92 -7.99
N ALA A 208 5.66 -1.37 -6.79
CA ALA A 208 5.38 0.02 -6.48
C ALA A 208 6.70 0.77 -6.24
N HIS A 209 6.77 2.01 -6.71
CA HIS A 209 7.80 2.96 -6.27
C HIS A 209 7.24 3.71 -5.07
N THR A 210 8.07 3.90 -4.05
CA THR A 210 7.72 4.71 -2.89
C THR A 210 8.84 5.67 -2.55
N MET A 211 8.51 6.86 -2.05
CA MET A 211 9.50 7.84 -1.60
C MET A 211 8.97 8.72 -0.48
N THR A 212 9.82 9.03 0.49
CA THR A 212 9.56 10.12 1.41
C THR A 212 9.83 11.46 0.73
N VAL A 213 8.87 12.37 0.87
CA VAL A 213 8.98 13.76 0.40
C VAL A 213 9.26 14.65 1.60
N SER A 214 10.17 15.59 1.44
CA SER A 214 10.48 16.65 2.41
C SER A 214 10.73 17.96 1.67
N PRO A 215 10.85 19.11 2.36
CA PRO A 215 11.16 20.37 1.70
C PRO A 215 12.41 20.31 0.80
N THR A 216 13.39 19.45 1.12
CA THR A 216 14.66 19.37 0.39
C THR A 216 14.56 18.70 -0.97
N ASN A 217 13.63 17.75 -1.16
CA ASN A 217 13.45 17.03 -2.42
C ASN A 217 12.11 17.34 -3.11
N LEU A 218 11.29 18.23 -2.56
CA LEU A 218 10.00 18.63 -3.13
C LEU A 218 10.13 19.10 -4.59
N GLY A 219 11.16 19.92 -4.88
CA GLY A 219 11.42 20.45 -6.22
C GLY A 219 11.78 19.38 -7.27
N GLU A 220 12.08 18.15 -6.83
CA GLU A 220 12.44 17.03 -7.70
C GLU A 220 11.29 16.04 -7.91
N VAL A 221 10.19 16.16 -7.15
CA VAL A 221 9.06 15.22 -7.16
C VAL A 221 8.43 15.12 -8.55
N ALA A 222 8.28 16.23 -9.27
CA ALA A 222 7.78 16.20 -10.65
C ALA A 222 8.68 15.36 -11.58
N GLN A 223 10.00 15.48 -11.47
CA GLN A 223 10.93 14.70 -12.27
C GLN A 223 10.87 13.21 -11.91
N VAL A 224 10.78 12.88 -10.62
CA VAL A 224 10.61 11.48 -10.16
C VAL A 224 9.31 10.88 -10.68
N ALA A 225 8.19 11.59 -10.57
CA ALA A 225 6.89 11.12 -11.04
C ALA A 225 6.90 10.88 -12.56
N HIS A 226 7.53 11.76 -13.34
CA HIS A 226 7.74 11.56 -14.77
C HIS A 226 8.55 10.28 -15.02
N ASP A 227 9.76 10.21 -14.47
CA ASP A 227 10.72 9.16 -14.80
C ASP A 227 10.21 7.80 -14.33
N ALA A 228 9.88 7.67 -13.04
CA ALA A 228 9.41 6.43 -12.43
C ALA A 228 8.09 5.95 -13.08
N GLY A 229 7.20 6.87 -13.45
CA GLY A 229 5.96 6.56 -14.16
C GLY A 229 6.19 5.73 -15.41
N ARG A 230 7.35 5.88 -16.06
CA ARG A 230 7.73 5.19 -17.32
C ARG A 230 8.61 3.96 -17.12
N MET A 231 9.09 3.69 -15.91
CA MET A 231 10.03 2.57 -15.64
C MET A 231 9.36 1.20 -15.51
N GLY A 232 8.02 1.13 -15.46
CA GLY A 232 7.29 -0.13 -15.33
C GLY A 232 6.70 -0.40 -13.93
N PHE A 233 6.75 0.57 -13.02
CA PHE A 233 5.98 0.54 -11.78
C PHE A 233 4.47 0.53 -12.07
N GLY A 234 3.72 -0.23 -11.26
CA GLY A 234 2.25 -0.26 -11.28
C GLY A 234 1.60 0.72 -10.30
N MET A 235 2.40 1.28 -9.40
CA MET A 235 1.99 2.32 -8.44
C MET A 235 3.18 3.23 -8.16
N LEU A 236 2.93 4.53 -8.07
CA LEU A 236 3.84 5.51 -7.49
C LEU A 236 3.23 6.00 -6.18
N ALA A 237 3.97 5.91 -5.09
CA ALA A 237 3.55 6.28 -3.75
C ALA A 237 4.47 7.36 -3.18
N PHE A 238 3.90 8.45 -2.70
CA PHE A 238 4.64 9.57 -2.12
C PHE A 238 4.21 9.76 -0.67
N GLN A 239 5.17 9.87 0.24
CA GLN A 239 4.90 10.04 1.67
C GLN A 239 5.50 11.36 2.16
N PRO A 240 4.70 12.44 2.30
CA PRO A 240 5.16 13.63 2.98
C PRO A 240 5.68 13.28 4.38
N ALA A 241 6.88 13.78 4.71
CA ALA A 241 7.51 13.55 6.00
C ALA A 241 6.65 14.13 7.15
N ALA A 242 6.70 13.45 8.29
CA ALA A 242 6.05 13.86 9.52
C ALA A 242 7.02 13.68 10.69
N PHE A 243 6.79 14.41 11.79
CA PHE A 243 7.55 14.30 13.03
C PHE A 243 7.12 13.05 13.80
N VAL A 244 7.57 11.90 13.31
CA VAL A 244 7.36 10.55 13.87
C VAL A 244 8.70 9.82 13.94
N GLY A 245 8.83 8.83 14.83
CA GLY A 245 10.03 8.02 14.99
C GLY A 245 11.10 8.66 15.87
N ASP A 246 12.36 8.60 15.45
CA ASP A 246 13.50 9.12 16.20
C ASP A 246 13.67 10.63 16.02
N HIS A 247 13.23 11.42 17.01
CA HIS A 247 13.29 12.88 17.00
C HIS A 247 14.67 13.48 16.71
N ARG A 248 15.75 12.74 16.97
CA ARG A 248 17.12 13.18 16.68
C ARG A 248 17.41 13.31 15.18
N ARG A 249 16.52 12.78 14.33
CA ARG A 249 16.64 12.82 12.87
C ARG A 249 15.75 13.87 12.21
N TRP A 250 14.95 14.60 12.99
CA TRP A 250 14.08 15.67 12.51
C TRP A 250 14.89 16.94 12.23
N HIS A 251 15.60 16.95 11.11
CA HIS A 251 16.50 18.04 10.73
C HIS A 251 15.82 19.12 9.87
N GLU A 252 14.70 18.80 9.23
CA GLU A 252 14.04 19.66 8.25
C GLU A 252 12.71 20.22 8.77
N PRO A 253 12.29 21.41 8.32
CA PRO A 253 11.00 21.98 8.66
C PRO A 253 9.90 21.33 7.82
N TYR A 254 9.51 20.08 8.12
CA TYR A 254 8.55 19.31 7.31
C TYR A 254 7.22 20.03 7.04
N ARG A 255 6.85 20.99 7.89
CA ARG A 255 5.63 21.82 7.76
C ARG A 255 5.78 23.04 6.84
N ALA A 256 6.95 23.23 6.21
CA ALA A 256 7.16 24.23 5.17
C ALA A 256 6.55 23.83 3.81
N MET A 257 6.04 22.60 3.69
CA MET A 257 5.27 22.12 2.53
C MET A 257 3.92 21.56 2.98
N THR A 258 2.96 21.62 2.07
CA THR A 258 1.63 21.06 2.25
C THR A 258 1.41 19.83 1.37
N ASP A 259 0.37 19.06 1.70
CA ASP A 259 -0.12 17.96 0.86
C ASP A 259 -0.51 18.44 -0.56
N ASP A 260 -0.93 19.70 -0.71
CA ASP A 260 -1.27 20.30 -2.00
C ASP A 260 -0.03 20.59 -2.84
N ASP A 261 1.06 21.07 -2.23
CA ASP A 261 2.33 21.31 -2.92
C ASP A 261 2.87 20.00 -3.50
N VAL A 262 2.89 18.94 -2.68
CA VAL A 262 3.34 17.60 -3.11
C VAL A 262 2.44 17.05 -4.22
N TRP A 263 1.11 17.15 -4.07
CA TRP A 263 0.19 16.63 -5.08
C TRP A 263 0.28 17.39 -6.41
N ALA A 264 0.53 18.69 -6.38
CA ALA A 264 0.75 19.52 -7.56
C ALA A 264 2.03 19.13 -8.31
N GLU A 265 3.13 18.88 -7.60
CA GLU A 265 4.38 18.36 -8.15
C GLU A 265 4.18 17.02 -8.87
N ILE A 266 3.48 16.08 -8.21
CA ILE A 266 3.19 14.78 -8.80
C ILE A 266 2.35 14.93 -10.08
N GLY A 267 1.30 15.76 -10.03
CA GLY A 267 0.47 16.06 -11.20
C GLY A 267 1.26 16.67 -12.36
N ARG A 268 2.18 17.59 -12.06
CA ARG A 268 3.10 18.17 -13.07
C ARG A 268 3.98 17.09 -13.71
N GLY A 269 4.54 16.18 -12.90
CA GLY A 269 5.38 15.09 -13.40
C GLY A 269 4.63 14.06 -14.25
N ILE A 270 3.41 13.69 -13.84
CA ILE A 270 2.55 12.80 -14.63
C ILE A 270 2.03 13.46 -15.91
N GLY A 271 1.94 14.80 -15.92
CA GLY A 271 1.40 15.56 -17.05
C GLY A 271 -0.12 15.45 -17.16
N ALA A 272 -0.81 15.26 -16.04
CA ALA A 272 -2.27 15.16 -15.98
C ALA A 272 -2.83 15.66 -14.64
N ARG A 273 -4.09 16.14 -14.65
CA ARG A 273 -4.83 16.39 -13.41
C ARG A 273 -5.09 15.05 -12.72
N LEU A 274 -4.65 14.95 -11.47
CA LEU A 274 -4.84 13.79 -10.61
C LEU A 274 -6.00 14.08 -9.65
N ASP A 275 -7.22 13.76 -10.06
CA ASP A 275 -8.40 14.00 -9.23
C ASP A 275 -8.55 12.92 -8.15
N HIS A 276 -8.10 13.26 -6.94
CA HIS A 276 -8.16 12.37 -5.78
C HIS A 276 -9.53 12.33 -5.08
N THR A 277 -10.49 13.13 -5.56
CA THR A 277 -11.84 13.18 -4.96
C THR A 277 -12.77 12.13 -5.56
N VAL A 278 -12.44 11.59 -6.74
CA VAL A 278 -13.24 10.60 -7.46
C VAL A 278 -13.26 9.25 -6.74
N VAL A 279 -12.15 8.85 -6.14
CA VAL A 279 -12.01 7.59 -5.40
C VAL A 279 -11.26 7.88 -4.11
N GLN A 280 -11.96 7.83 -2.98
CA GLN A 280 -11.44 8.24 -1.69
C GLN A 280 -11.09 7.02 -0.82
N HIS A 281 -9.99 7.12 -0.09
CA HIS A 281 -9.47 6.06 0.79
C HIS A 281 -9.35 6.60 2.22
N GLY A 282 -10.41 6.45 3.02
CA GLY A 282 -10.44 7.05 4.36
C GLY A 282 -10.52 8.58 4.27
N ASP A 283 -9.73 9.27 5.07
CA ASP A 283 -9.68 10.74 5.12
C ASP A 283 -8.73 11.33 4.06
N LEU A 284 -9.19 12.37 3.34
CA LEU A 284 -8.42 13.04 2.28
C LEU A 284 -7.22 13.87 2.81
N ARG A 285 -7.22 14.20 4.11
CA ARG A 285 -6.07 14.78 4.81
C ARG A 285 -4.95 13.76 5.07
N CYS A 286 -5.22 12.47 4.81
CA CYS A 286 -4.22 11.41 4.96
C CYS A 286 -3.93 10.72 3.63
N ASN A 287 -4.92 10.55 2.76
CA ASN A 287 -4.78 9.76 1.54
C ASN A 287 -5.29 10.51 0.33
N ARG A 288 -4.46 10.61 -0.69
CA ARG A 288 -4.86 11.02 -2.03
C ARG A 288 -4.52 9.91 -3.01
N ALA A 289 -5.46 9.53 -3.86
CA ALA A 289 -5.26 8.47 -4.83
C ALA A 289 -5.87 8.84 -6.18
N ALA A 290 -5.11 8.68 -7.25
CA ALA A 290 -5.58 8.79 -8.61
C ALA A 290 -5.31 7.48 -9.36
N TYR A 291 -6.34 7.00 -10.05
CA TYR A 291 -6.28 5.76 -10.81
C TYR A 291 -6.30 6.09 -12.30
N GLY A 292 -5.43 5.44 -13.07
CA GLY A 292 -5.38 5.63 -14.51
C GLY A 292 -4.52 4.60 -15.21
N PHE A 293 -4.15 4.93 -16.43
CA PHE A 293 -3.38 4.05 -17.28
C PHE A 293 -2.58 4.83 -18.31
N TRP A 294 -1.43 4.28 -18.67
CA TRP A 294 -0.60 4.78 -19.77
C TRP A 294 -1.05 4.20 -21.10
N VAL A 295 -1.07 5.05 -22.12
CA VAL A 295 -1.11 4.66 -23.54
C VAL A 295 0.06 5.32 -24.24
N GLY A 296 1.14 4.57 -24.43
CA GLY A 296 2.43 5.15 -24.79
C GLY A 296 2.95 6.05 -23.67
N GLU A 297 3.11 7.33 -23.98
CA GLU A 297 3.73 8.33 -23.10
C GLU A 297 2.73 9.19 -22.34
N ARG A 298 1.42 9.00 -22.57
CA ARG A 298 0.38 9.81 -21.95
C ARG A 298 -0.39 8.99 -20.94
N TRP A 299 -0.59 9.57 -19.76
CA TRP A 299 -1.44 9.01 -18.72
C TRP A 299 -2.88 9.51 -18.88
N HIS A 300 -3.83 8.60 -18.68
CA HIS A 300 -5.26 8.89 -18.77
C HIS A 300 -5.95 8.46 -17.46
N PRO A 301 -6.77 9.33 -16.84
CA PRO A 301 -7.51 8.97 -15.64
C PRO A 301 -8.60 7.95 -15.96
N VAL A 302 -8.85 7.00 -15.04
CA VAL A 302 -9.97 6.06 -15.19
C VAL A 302 -11.32 6.77 -15.12
N ALA A 303 -11.41 7.89 -14.40
CA ALA A 303 -12.63 8.68 -14.27
C ALA A 303 -12.27 10.14 -14.01
N ASP A 304 -13.09 11.05 -14.51
CA ASP A 304 -13.01 12.49 -14.27
C ASP A 304 -14.12 12.91 -13.29
N GLY A 305 -13.75 13.62 -12.22
CA GLY A 305 -14.69 14.08 -11.19
C GLY A 305 -15.65 15.17 -11.70
N ASP A 306 -15.25 15.90 -12.74
CA ASP A 306 -16.05 16.97 -13.33
C ASP A 306 -17.04 16.43 -14.39
N ASP A 307 -16.90 15.17 -14.83
CA ASP A 307 -17.85 14.51 -15.75
C ASP A 307 -18.90 13.70 -14.96
N PRO A 308 -20.17 14.14 -14.91
CA PRO A 308 -21.23 13.43 -14.17
C PRO A 308 -21.44 11.99 -14.66
N ARG A 309 -21.07 11.67 -15.89
CA ARG A 309 -21.19 10.30 -16.45
C ARG A 309 -20.08 9.38 -15.94
N ASP A 310 -18.92 9.93 -15.60
CA ASP A 310 -17.83 9.18 -14.97
C ASP A 310 -18.11 8.99 -13.48
N VAL A 311 -18.63 10.02 -12.81
CA VAL A 311 -19.19 9.92 -11.44
C VAL A 311 -20.25 8.83 -11.35
N ALA A 312 -21.22 8.81 -12.28
CA ALA A 312 -22.23 7.76 -12.34
C ALA A 312 -21.65 6.35 -12.57
N ALA A 313 -20.57 6.23 -13.35
CA ALA A 313 -19.88 4.96 -13.55
C ALA A 313 -19.14 4.49 -12.29
N ARG A 314 -18.50 5.41 -11.57
CA ARG A 314 -17.86 5.17 -10.26
C ARG A 314 -18.89 4.72 -9.22
N ASP A 315 -20.02 5.40 -9.13
CA ASP A 315 -21.10 5.05 -8.18
C ASP A 315 -21.72 3.69 -8.51
N ALA A 316 -21.95 3.40 -9.80
CA ALA A 316 -22.41 2.10 -10.26
C ALA A 316 -21.40 0.98 -9.94
N PHE A 317 -20.10 1.24 -10.13
CA PHE A 317 -19.05 0.29 -9.78
C PHE A 317 -19.08 -0.01 -8.28
N LEU A 318 -19.02 1.01 -7.42
CA LEU A 318 -19.03 0.82 -5.96
C LEU A 318 -20.34 0.21 -5.46
N GLY A 319 -21.47 0.53 -6.08
CA GLY A 319 -22.78 0.01 -5.71
C GLY A 319 -23.03 -1.45 -6.11
N TRP A 320 -22.54 -1.89 -7.28
CA TRP A 320 -22.86 -3.22 -7.82
C TRP A 320 -21.69 -4.19 -7.83
N PHE A 321 -20.47 -3.67 -8.01
CA PHE A 321 -19.24 -4.46 -8.11
C PHE A 321 -18.33 -4.29 -6.89
N GLY A 322 -18.62 -3.36 -5.98
CA GLY A 322 -17.81 -3.09 -4.79
C GLY A 322 -17.43 -4.36 -4.02
N PRO A 323 -18.39 -5.21 -3.61
CA PRO A 323 -18.06 -6.43 -2.87
C PRO A 323 -17.43 -7.57 -3.70
N VAL A 324 -17.21 -7.38 -5.00
CA VAL A 324 -16.60 -8.39 -5.88
C VAL A 324 -15.08 -8.41 -5.67
N ASN A 325 -14.53 -9.55 -5.26
CA ASN A 325 -13.08 -9.73 -5.25
C ASN A 325 -12.53 -10.01 -6.66
N PHE A 326 -11.87 -9.01 -7.24
CA PHE A 326 -11.19 -9.11 -8.55
C PHE A 326 -9.81 -9.76 -8.44
N THR A 327 -9.08 -9.49 -7.37
CA THR A 327 -7.71 -9.96 -7.19
C THR A 327 -7.69 -11.43 -6.76
N GLY A 328 -6.82 -12.24 -7.38
CA GLY A 328 -6.68 -13.65 -7.05
C GLY A 328 -7.81 -14.57 -7.53
N SER A 329 -8.91 -14.03 -8.08
CA SER A 329 -9.99 -14.83 -8.67
C SER A 329 -9.57 -15.43 -10.02
N PRO A 330 -9.69 -16.77 -10.22
CA PRO A 330 -9.48 -17.37 -11.54
C PRO A 330 -10.42 -16.78 -12.59
N ALA A 331 -9.94 -16.59 -13.83
CA ALA A 331 -10.69 -15.90 -14.87
C ALA A 331 -12.11 -16.45 -15.11
N PRO A 332 -12.35 -17.78 -15.20
CA PRO A 332 -13.72 -18.31 -15.36
C PRO A 332 -14.64 -17.97 -14.19
N VAL A 333 -14.10 -17.96 -12.96
CA VAL A 333 -14.84 -17.62 -11.76
C VAL A 333 -15.19 -16.12 -11.77
N LEU A 334 -14.23 -15.27 -12.12
CA LEU A 334 -14.45 -13.82 -12.21
C LEU A 334 -15.50 -13.48 -13.28
N VAL A 335 -15.43 -14.10 -14.46
CA VAL A 335 -16.44 -13.93 -15.53
C VAL A 335 -17.83 -14.32 -15.03
N ALA A 336 -17.96 -15.46 -14.34
CA ALA A 336 -19.25 -15.88 -13.78
C ALA A 336 -19.77 -14.91 -12.70
N LYS A 337 -18.89 -14.36 -11.85
CA LYS A 337 -19.26 -13.31 -10.87
C LYS A 337 -19.78 -12.06 -11.58
N ILE A 338 -19.04 -11.55 -12.57
CA ILE A 338 -19.42 -10.36 -13.35
C ILE A 338 -20.75 -10.60 -14.07
N ALA A 339 -20.93 -11.74 -14.74
CA ALA A 339 -22.17 -12.07 -15.43
C ALA A 339 -23.37 -12.09 -14.49
N ARG A 340 -23.21 -12.60 -13.27
CA ARG A 340 -24.26 -12.59 -12.23
C ARG A 340 -24.58 -11.18 -11.72
N VAL A 341 -23.58 -10.31 -11.58
CA VAL A 341 -23.82 -8.89 -11.24
C VAL A 341 -24.59 -8.22 -12.38
N VAL A 342 -24.17 -8.41 -13.62
CA VAL A 342 -24.82 -7.85 -14.81
C VAL A 342 -26.26 -8.35 -14.97
N ALA A 343 -26.53 -9.63 -14.71
CA ALA A 343 -27.88 -10.18 -14.75
C ALA A 343 -28.82 -9.55 -13.69
N ARG A 344 -28.28 -9.16 -12.53
CA ARG A 344 -29.03 -8.46 -11.46
C ARG A 344 -29.15 -6.96 -11.72
N HIS A 345 -28.16 -6.38 -12.40
CA HIS A 345 -28.07 -4.95 -12.68
C HIS A 345 -27.80 -4.73 -14.17
N PRO A 346 -28.80 -4.92 -15.06
CA PRO A 346 -28.60 -4.82 -16.51
C PRO A 346 -28.11 -3.44 -16.96
N ARG A 347 -28.40 -2.39 -16.18
CA ARG A 347 -27.86 -1.02 -16.39
C ARG A 347 -26.33 -0.94 -16.31
N ALA A 348 -25.65 -1.93 -15.73
CA ALA A 348 -24.20 -2.04 -15.72
C ALA A 348 -23.59 -2.07 -17.13
N VAL A 349 -24.28 -2.70 -18.08
CA VAL A 349 -23.79 -2.84 -19.46
C VAL A 349 -23.69 -1.48 -20.17
N PRO A 350 -24.75 -0.68 -20.34
CA PRO A 350 -24.66 0.60 -21.02
C PRO A 350 -23.74 1.60 -20.28
N ILE A 351 -23.69 1.57 -18.94
CA ILE A 351 -22.78 2.43 -18.16
C ILE A 351 -21.33 2.06 -18.44
N THR A 352 -20.97 0.77 -18.35
CA THR A 352 -19.60 0.28 -18.59
C THR A 352 -19.17 0.51 -20.03
N LEU A 353 -20.04 0.22 -21.01
CA LEU A 353 -19.74 0.46 -22.43
C LEU A 353 -19.59 1.95 -22.73
N GLY A 354 -20.46 2.80 -22.16
CA GLY A 354 -20.36 4.25 -22.28
C GLY A 354 -19.05 4.80 -21.71
N TRP A 355 -18.68 4.34 -20.51
CA TRP A 355 -17.41 4.66 -19.87
C TRP A 355 -16.21 4.20 -20.71
N ALA A 356 -16.18 2.93 -21.12
CA ALA A 356 -15.10 2.36 -21.92
C ALA A 356 -14.93 3.11 -23.25
N ARG A 357 -16.04 3.43 -23.93
CA ARG A 357 -16.02 4.23 -25.16
C ARG A 357 -15.41 5.61 -24.93
N ARG A 358 -15.73 6.30 -23.83
CA ARG A 358 -15.12 7.60 -23.49
C ARG A 358 -13.63 7.47 -23.24
N ARG A 359 -13.19 6.47 -22.47
CA ARG A 359 -11.76 6.24 -22.18
C ARG A 359 -10.97 5.90 -23.43
N VAL A 360 -11.49 5.01 -24.29
CA VAL A 360 -10.87 4.66 -25.57
C VAL A 360 -10.83 5.85 -26.53
N ARG A 361 -11.87 6.70 -26.55
CA ARG A 361 -11.87 7.93 -27.35
C ARG A 361 -10.82 8.92 -26.85
N ALA A 362 -10.73 9.12 -25.54
CA ALA A 362 -9.75 10.03 -24.93
C ALA A 362 -8.29 9.57 -25.14
N ALA A 363 -8.05 8.26 -25.09
CA ALA A 363 -6.73 7.67 -25.34
C ALA A 363 -6.41 7.47 -26.83
N GLY A 364 -7.42 7.45 -27.70
CA GLY A 364 -7.31 7.16 -29.12
C GLY A 364 -7.23 5.66 -29.40
N LEU A 365 -8.23 5.11 -30.12
CA LEU A 365 -8.33 3.67 -30.42
C LEU A 365 -7.06 3.10 -31.09
N ARG A 366 -6.49 3.81 -32.07
CA ARG A 366 -5.24 3.38 -32.73
C ARG A 366 -4.06 3.32 -31.76
N ALA A 367 -3.98 4.25 -30.81
CA ALA A 367 -2.91 4.26 -29.82
C ALA A 367 -3.10 3.12 -28.81
N VAL A 368 -4.33 2.88 -28.34
CA VAL A 368 -4.67 1.75 -27.48
C VAL A 368 -4.29 0.41 -28.13
N LEU A 369 -4.63 0.22 -29.40
CA LEU A 369 -4.33 -1.03 -30.11
C LEU A 369 -2.82 -1.22 -30.41
N ARG A 370 -2.10 -0.13 -30.73
CA ARG A 370 -0.67 -0.21 -31.11
C ARG A 370 0.29 -0.18 -29.92
N ARG A 371 -0.04 0.58 -28.87
CA ARG A 371 0.85 0.84 -27.72
C ARG A 371 0.42 0.08 -26.46
N GLY A 372 -0.79 -0.50 -26.45
CA GLY A 372 -1.35 -1.18 -25.30
C GLY A 372 -1.75 -0.22 -24.18
N VAL A 373 -2.29 -0.81 -23.11
CA VAL A 373 -2.72 -0.12 -21.89
C VAL A 373 -1.90 -0.66 -20.73
N ARG A 374 -1.23 0.23 -19.98
CA ARG A 374 -0.56 -0.13 -18.73
C ARG A 374 -1.22 0.58 -17.55
N PRO A 375 -2.00 -0.12 -16.72
CA PRO A 375 -2.57 0.46 -15.50
C PRO A 375 -1.47 1.00 -14.58
N MET A 376 -1.71 2.16 -13.99
CA MET A 376 -0.83 2.75 -12.99
C MET A 376 -1.66 3.60 -12.03
N SER A 377 -1.44 3.40 -10.74
CA SER A 377 -2.01 4.25 -9.68
C SER A 377 -0.97 5.24 -9.17
N VAL A 378 -1.45 6.40 -8.73
CA VAL A 378 -0.65 7.39 -8.01
C VAL A 378 -1.29 7.57 -6.65
N VAL A 379 -0.49 7.45 -5.60
CA VAL A 379 -0.96 7.52 -4.22
C VAL A 379 -0.06 8.49 -3.46
N MET A 380 -0.66 9.27 -2.57
CA MET A 380 0.05 10.02 -1.54
C MET A 380 -0.54 9.66 -0.19
N HIS A 381 0.33 9.36 0.77
CA HIS A 381 -0.06 9.04 2.14
C HIS A 381 0.69 9.93 3.14
N SER A 382 -0.04 10.80 3.83
CA SER A 382 0.51 11.76 4.78
C SER A 382 0.34 11.26 6.20
N PHE A 383 1.46 11.07 6.90
CA PHE A 383 1.48 10.73 8.32
C PHE A 383 1.19 11.97 9.18
N MET A 384 0.65 11.72 10.37
CA MET A 384 0.37 12.75 11.38
C MET A 384 1.53 12.84 12.36
N ASP A 385 1.77 14.03 12.93
CA ASP A 385 2.85 14.21 13.90
C ASP A 385 2.55 13.47 15.19
N ALA A 386 3.60 12.95 15.82
CA ALA A 386 3.46 12.24 17.10
C ALA A 386 2.84 13.13 18.20
N ALA A 387 3.09 14.44 18.14
CA ALA A 387 2.55 15.43 19.07
C ALA A 387 1.01 15.51 19.05
N ASP A 388 0.38 15.29 17.89
CA ASP A 388 -1.08 15.29 17.76
C ASP A 388 -1.66 13.89 17.94
N VAL A 389 -0.94 12.86 17.47
CA VAL A 389 -1.41 11.46 17.50
C VAL A 389 -1.53 10.94 18.92
N ALA A 390 -0.54 11.19 19.78
CA ALA A 390 -0.55 10.71 21.16
C ALA A 390 -1.77 11.19 21.98
N PRO A 391 -2.08 12.50 22.05
CA PRO A 391 -3.27 12.97 22.76
C PRO A 391 -4.58 12.51 22.10
N ALA A 392 -4.66 12.46 20.77
CA ALA A 392 -5.86 12.00 20.06
C ALA A 392 -6.15 10.52 20.34
N TRP A 393 -5.10 9.69 20.37
CA TRP A 393 -5.23 8.28 20.74
C TRP A 393 -5.65 8.11 22.20
N ALA A 394 -5.03 8.85 23.11
CA ALA A 394 -5.39 8.79 24.53
C ALA A 394 -6.86 9.18 24.79
N ALA A 395 -7.36 10.23 24.12
CA ALA A 395 -8.78 10.61 24.17
C ALA A 395 -9.68 9.49 23.62
N THR A 396 -9.31 8.89 22.49
CA THR A 396 -10.03 7.76 21.89
C THR A 396 -10.12 6.58 22.84
N GLN A 397 -9.03 6.22 23.53
CA GLN A 397 -9.02 5.12 24.49
C GLN A 397 -9.91 5.38 25.71
N ARG A 398 -10.12 6.66 26.09
CA ARG A 398 -11.06 7.04 27.16
C ARG A 398 -12.51 7.18 26.67
N GLY A 399 -12.77 7.04 25.38
CA GLY A 399 -14.09 7.29 24.80
C GLY A 399 -14.48 8.78 24.77
N GLU A 400 -13.49 9.67 24.85
CA GLU A 400 -13.67 11.12 24.89
C GLU A 400 -13.47 11.73 23.49
N VAL A 401 -14.20 12.80 23.21
CA VAL A 401 -13.92 13.67 22.05
C VAL A 401 -12.98 14.78 22.52
N ALA A 402 -11.87 14.99 21.82
CA ALA A 402 -10.93 16.04 22.18
C ALA A 402 -11.54 17.44 22.01
N ASP A 403 -11.26 18.33 22.97
CA ASP A 403 -11.69 19.74 22.92
C ASP A 403 -10.84 20.56 21.94
N ASP A 404 -9.52 20.31 21.90
CA ASP A 404 -8.62 20.94 20.96
C ASP A 404 -8.96 20.53 19.51
N ALA A 405 -9.09 21.52 18.63
CA ALA A 405 -9.54 21.30 17.26
C ALA A 405 -8.56 20.46 16.43
N ALA A 406 -7.25 20.59 16.65
CA ALA A 406 -6.23 19.84 15.92
C ALA A 406 -6.17 18.38 16.40
N VAL A 407 -6.27 18.16 17.71
CA VAL A 407 -6.36 16.81 18.30
C VAL A 407 -7.65 16.11 17.88
N ARG A 408 -8.79 16.83 17.85
CA ARG A 408 -10.06 16.28 17.36
C ARG A 408 -10.00 15.91 15.87
N ALA A 409 -9.42 16.77 15.05
CA ALA A 409 -9.18 16.47 13.63
C ALA A 409 -8.29 15.22 13.46
N THR A 410 -7.28 15.05 14.31
CA THR A 410 -6.43 13.86 14.33
C THR A 410 -7.21 12.62 14.75
N GLN A 411 -8.09 12.72 15.75
CA GLN A 411 -8.98 11.64 16.19
C GLN A 411 -9.89 11.14 15.06
N GLU A 412 -10.51 12.06 14.30
CA GLU A 412 -11.29 11.70 13.11
C GLU A 412 -10.46 10.94 12.07
N ARG A 413 -9.25 11.44 11.78
CA ARG A 413 -8.32 10.82 10.81
C ARG A 413 -7.89 9.42 11.25
N LEU A 414 -7.68 9.21 12.56
CA LEU A 414 -7.37 7.91 13.13
C LEU A 414 -8.54 6.91 12.96
N ALA A 415 -9.77 7.33 13.23
CA ALA A 415 -10.95 6.50 13.02
C ALA A 415 -11.18 6.15 11.53
N ALA A 416 -10.90 7.11 10.64
CA ALA A 416 -10.96 6.96 9.19
C ALA A 416 -9.73 6.28 8.57
N CYS A 417 -8.79 5.76 9.38
CA CYS A 417 -7.53 5.25 8.87
C CYS A 417 -7.72 4.13 7.84
N HIS A 418 -7.01 4.26 6.71
CA HIS A 418 -6.97 3.24 5.67
C HIS A 418 -6.00 2.11 6.01
N TYR A 419 -5.02 2.33 6.89
CA TYR A 419 -3.90 1.41 7.13
C TYR A 419 -3.78 1.03 8.61
N THR A 420 -4.01 -0.26 8.93
CA THR A 420 -4.07 -0.73 10.32
C THR A 420 -3.20 -1.95 10.59
N MET A 421 -2.66 -2.04 11.79
CA MET A 421 -1.89 -3.18 12.32
C MET A 421 -2.76 -3.94 13.33
N ALA A 422 -2.58 -5.24 13.44
CA ALA A 422 -3.32 -6.07 14.39
C ALA A 422 -2.43 -6.45 15.56
N HIS A 423 -2.99 -6.37 16.78
CA HIS A 423 -2.29 -6.69 18.03
C HIS A 423 -2.90 -7.94 18.67
N PRO A 424 -2.40 -9.15 18.37
CA PRO A 424 -2.99 -10.41 18.86
C PRO A 424 -3.10 -10.49 20.40
N ALA A 425 -2.15 -9.88 21.12
CA ALA A 425 -2.14 -9.90 22.58
C ALA A 425 -3.31 -9.13 23.21
N THR A 426 -3.83 -8.10 22.54
CA THR A 426 -4.97 -7.29 23.04
C THR A 426 -6.24 -7.53 22.23
N GLY A 427 -6.16 -8.16 21.05
CA GLY A 427 -7.28 -8.35 20.15
C GLY A 427 -7.71 -7.09 19.40
N GLU A 428 -6.88 -6.04 19.44
CA GLU A 428 -7.15 -4.70 18.89
C GLU A 428 -6.58 -4.51 17.48
N LEU A 429 -7.16 -3.55 16.75
CA LEU A 429 -6.63 -3.04 15.50
C LEU A 429 -6.19 -1.59 15.70
N VAL A 430 -4.94 -1.30 15.37
CA VAL A 430 -4.30 -0.01 15.64
C VAL A 430 -4.01 0.73 14.33
N PRO A 431 -4.41 2.01 14.19
CA PRO A 431 -4.03 2.83 13.04
C PRO A 431 -2.51 3.00 12.91
N ALA A 432 -1.99 3.03 11.69
CA ALA A 432 -0.55 3.11 11.43
C ALA A 432 0.16 4.30 12.10
N CYS A 433 -0.47 5.47 12.14
CA CYS A 433 0.09 6.63 12.84
C CYS A 433 0.24 6.37 14.34
N VAL A 434 -0.71 5.69 14.98
CA VAL A 434 -0.63 5.30 16.41
C VAL A 434 0.46 4.26 16.61
N GLN A 435 0.53 3.25 15.73
CA GLN A 435 1.58 2.24 15.78
C GLN A 435 2.96 2.89 15.83
N HIS A 436 3.27 3.75 14.86
CA HIS A 436 4.61 4.33 14.72
C HIS A 436 4.90 5.44 15.74
N ALA A 437 3.91 6.26 16.10
CA ALA A 437 4.12 7.38 17.01
C ALA A 437 4.08 6.99 18.49
N VAL A 438 3.25 6.01 18.86
CA VAL A 438 2.94 5.71 20.28
C VAL A 438 3.47 4.34 20.71
N LEU A 439 3.26 3.29 19.92
CA LEU A 439 3.51 1.91 20.37
C LEU A 439 4.92 1.40 20.03
N ASP A 440 5.38 1.67 18.81
CA ASP A 440 6.69 1.23 18.29
C ASP A 440 7.86 1.56 19.23
N PRO A 441 7.96 2.74 19.88
CA PRO A 441 9.06 3.01 20.81
C PRO A 441 9.17 1.98 21.95
N GLY A 442 8.02 1.63 22.57
CA GLY A 442 7.98 0.64 23.65
C GLY A 442 8.19 -0.79 23.14
N GLU A 443 7.52 -1.14 22.04
CA GLU A 443 7.63 -2.47 21.43
C GLU A 443 9.05 -2.78 20.97
N ASN A 444 9.73 -1.83 20.32
CA ASN A 444 11.11 -2.03 19.86
C ASN A 444 12.09 -2.16 21.03
N ALA A 445 11.85 -1.45 22.15
CA ALA A 445 12.65 -1.61 23.36
C ALA A 445 12.46 -3.00 23.99
N ALA A 446 11.23 -3.53 23.97
CA ALA A 446 10.96 -4.90 24.42
C ALA A 446 11.57 -5.95 23.47
N LEU A 447 11.39 -5.78 22.16
CA LEU A 447 11.97 -6.66 21.13
C LEU A 447 13.49 -6.70 21.18
N ARG A 448 14.15 -5.58 21.48
CA ARG A 448 15.61 -5.55 21.67
C ARG A 448 16.07 -6.47 22.81
N ARG A 449 15.27 -6.62 23.87
CA ARG A 449 15.57 -7.55 24.98
C ARG A 449 15.30 -8.99 24.57
N LEU A 450 14.24 -9.23 23.80
CA LEU A 450 13.85 -10.56 23.34
C LEU A 450 14.78 -11.11 22.26
N LEU A 451 15.20 -10.25 21.33
CA LEU A 451 15.99 -10.57 20.14
C LEU A 451 17.25 -9.68 20.11
N PRO A 452 18.18 -9.86 21.07
CA PRO A 452 19.41 -9.08 21.08
C PRO A 452 20.27 -9.43 19.86
N ILE A 453 20.96 -8.42 19.32
CA ILE A 453 22.06 -8.66 18.39
C ILE A 453 23.18 -9.27 19.21
N ALA A 454 23.51 -10.54 18.96
CA ALA A 454 24.65 -11.18 19.61
C ALA A 454 25.93 -10.41 19.24
N GLU A 455 26.65 -9.89 20.23
CA GLU A 455 28.02 -9.42 20.02
C GLU A 455 28.88 -10.65 19.73
N VAL A 456 29.27 -10.82 18.47
CA VAL A 456 30.38 -11.72 18.16
C VAL A 456 31.62 -11.03 18.71
N ARG A 457 32.06 -11.40 19.92
CA ARG A 457 33.43 -11.13 20.36
C ARG A 457 34.34 -11.78 19.31
N ARG A 458 34.96 -10.96 18.47
CA ARG A 458 36.05 -11.39 17.59
C ARG A 458 37.32 -11.55 18.38
#